data_AF-A0A952R1J7-F1
#
_entry.id   AF-A0A952R1J7-F1
#
_cell.length_a   1.000
_cell.length_b   1.000
_cell.length_c   1.000
_cell.angle_alpha   90.00
_cell.angle_beta   90.00
_cell.angle_gamma   90.00
#
_symmetry.space_group_name_H-M   'P 1'
#
loop_
_entity.id
_entity.type
_entity.pdbx_description
1 polymer ?
#
loop_
_entity_poly.entity_id
_entity_poly.type
_entity_poly.pdbx_seq_one_letter_code
_entity_poly.pdbx_strand_id
1 'polypeptide(L)'
;MLQSFATTQKPTTMTITVNEALRLKNEISSLVNGVQAIARHAALLGKSARLIYGELVEDGLKVENQNGIRFEEYKDRYFALLNYSNEIHTEIARFNAANDIGFLVRQRSNLLDVEVLLNQAATESKAYERERSSYVEGVGRVEIKTTFAPFVPDSHYVAEARAVRDGIRDIDNEIARLNGDSISLTFSFSDVDDIKAFFRL
;
A
#
# COMPACT_ATOMS: atom_id res chain seq x y z
N MET A 1 -17.16 -4.36 -17.99
CA MET A 1 -16.86 -5.77 -17.71
C MET A 1 -15.35 -5.91 -17.64
N LEU A 2 -14.81 -6.31 -16.49
CA LEU A 2 -13.39 -6.71 -16.40
C LEU A 2 -13.23 -8.04 -17.14
N GLN A 3 -12.17 -8.19 -17.94
CA GLN A 3 -11.86 -9.45 -18.60
C GLN A 3 -11.34 -10.45 -17.56
N SER A 4 -12.03 -11.57 -17.42
CA SER A 4 -11.52 -12.76 -16.73
C SER A 4 -10.81 -13.66 -17.74
N PHE A 5 -9.65 -14.21 -17.36
CA PHE A 5 -8.96 -15.19 -18.17
C PHE A 5 -9.57 -16.57 -17.95
N ALA A 6 -9.70 -17.37 -19.01
CA ALA A 6 -10.14 -18.75 -18.88
C ALA A 6 -9.10 -19.54 -18.05
N THR A 7 -9.57 -20.28 -17.04
CA THR A 7 -8.75 -21.13 -16.17
C THR A 7 -9.44 -22.46 -15.95
N THR A 8 -8.64 -23.50 -15.68
CA THR A 8 -9.11 -24.86 -15.35
C THR A 8 -9.42 -25.04 -13.86
N GLN A 9 -9.10 -24.05 -13.01
CA GLN A 9 -9.40 -24.11 -11.58
C GLN A 9 -10.89 -23.96 -11.30
N LYS A 10 -11.41 -24.81 -10.41
CA LYS A 10 -12.79 -24.73 -9.94
C LYS A 10 -12.93 -23.61 -8.91
N PRO A 11 -14.01 -22.81 -8.96
CA PRO A 11 -14.25 -21.78 -7.96
C PRO A 11 -14.44 -22.42 -6.58
N THR A 12 -13.79 -21.85 -5.58
CA THR A 12 -14.03 -22.12 -4.17
C THR A 12 -14.75 -20.90 -3.56
N THR A 13 -15.05 -20.90 -2.26
CA THR A 13 -15.54 -19.70 -1.58
C THR A 13 -14.82 -19.56 -0.26
N MET A 14 -14.14 -18.43 -0.09
CA MET A 14 -13.42 -18.08 1.12
C MET A 14 -13.94 -16.74 1.64
N THR A 15 -14.20 -16.65 2.94
CA THR A 15 -14.55 -15.38 3.59
C THR A 15 -13.44 -15.00 4.55
N ILE A 16 -12.91 -13.79 4.38
CA ILE A 16 -11.77 -13.26 5.16
C ILE A 16 -12.05 -11.82 5.57
N THR A 17 -11.36 -11.34 6.59
CA THR A 17 -11.40 -9.92 6.95
C THR A 17 -10.76 -9.07 5.86
N VAL A 18 -11.15 -7.79 5.77
CA VAL A 18 -10.53 -6.84 4.83
C VAL A 18 -9.05 -6.65 5.12
N ASN A 19 -8.63 -6.69 6.39
CA ASN A 19 -7.21 -6.70 6.77
C ASN A 19 -6.45 -7.88 6.16
N GLU A 20 -7.02 -9.09 6.23
CA GLU A 20 -6.44 -10.28 5.59
C GLU A 20 -6.43 -10.14 4.07
N ALA A 21 -7.49 -9.57 3.49
CA ALA A 21 -7.56 -9.32 2.05
C ALA A 21 -6.49 -8.33 1.58
N LEU A 22 -6.22 -7.27 2.34
CA LEU A 22 -5.14 -6.31 2.04
C LEU A 22 -3.76 -7.00 2.10
N ARG A 23 -3.54 -7.90 3.06
CA ARG A 23 -2.32 -8.71 3.13
C ARG A 23 -2.20 -9.64 1.93
N LEU A 24 -3.25 -10.37 1.61
CA LEU A 24 -3.30 -11.33 0.51
C LEU A 24 -3.11 -10.63 -0.85
N LYS A 25 -3.69 -9.43 -1.03
CA LYS A 25 -3.48 -8.58 -2.21
C LYS A 25 -2.00 -8.26 -2.43
N ASN A 26 -1.28 -7.94 -1.36
CA ASN A 26 0.16 -7.64 -1.43
C ASN A 26 0.97 -8.89 -1.79
N GLU A 27 0.63 -10.05 -1.22
CA GLU A 27 1.25 -11.32 -1.57
C GLU A 27 0.99 -11.70 -3.03
N ILE A 28 -0.26 -11.63 -3.50
CA ILE A 28 -0.61 -11.88 -4.91
C ILE A 28 0.16 -10.94 -5.84
N SER A 29 0.28 -9.66 -5.48
CA SER A 29 1.04 -8.69 -6.27
C SER A 29 2.53 -9.01 -6.34
N SER A 30 3.12 -9.48 -5.23
CA SER A 30 4.50 -9.98 -5.19
C SER A 30 4.67 -11.21 -6.10
N LEU A 31 3.74 -12.16 -6.02
CA LEU A 31 3.73 -13.35 -6.86
C LEU A 31 3.60 -13.01 -8.34
N VAL A 32 2.69 -12.10 -8.72
CA VAL A 32 2.53 -11.64 -10.11
C VAL A 32 3.85 -11.09 -10.64
N ASN A 33 4.54 -10.26 -9.86
CA ASN A 33 5.83 -9.71 -10.24
C ASN A 33 6.90 -10.81 -10.39
N GLY A 34 6.96 -11.78 -9.47
CA GLY A 34 7.87 -12.91 -9.53
C GLY A 34 7.63 -13.80 -10.76
N VAL A 35 6.37 -14.14 -11.03
CA VAL A 35 5.99 -14.95 -12.19
C VAL A 35 6.29 -14.23 -13.50
N GLN A 36 6.05 -12.92 -13.59
CA GLN A 36 6.44 -12.12 -14.75
C GLN A 36 7.96 -12.06 -14.95
N ALA A 37 8.74 -11.98 -13.86
CA ALA A 37 10.19 -12.02 -13.94
C ALA A 37 10.68 -13.34 -14.55
N ILE A 38 10.07 -14.49 -14.20
CA ILE A 38 10.39 -15.79 -14.80
C ILE A 38 10.21 -15.75 -16.33
N ALA A 39 9.09 -15.23 -16.83
CA ALA A 39 8.86 -15.13 -18.28
C ALA A 39 9.85 -14.18 -18.98
N ARG A 40 10.23 -13.07 -18.36
CA ARG A 40 11.21 -12.13 -18.93
C ARG A 40 12.64 -12.68 -18.92
N HIS A 41 13.04 -13.34 -17.83
CA HIS A 41 14.38 -13.93 -17.70
C HIS A 41 14.56 -15.20 -18.53
N ALA A 42 13.48 -15.90 -18.88
CA ALA A 42 13.49 -16.98 -19.87
C ALA A 42 14.01 -16.52 -21.25
N ALA A 43 13.82 -15.25 -21.60
CA ALA A 43 14.31 -14.67 -22.86
C ALA A 43 15.77 -14.19 -22.80
N LEU A 44 16.34 -13.95 -21.61
CA LEU A 44 17.65 -13.30 -21.42
C LEU A 44 18.75 -14.25 -20.91
N LEU A 45 18.40 -15.31 -20.17
CA LEU A 45 19.36 -16.26 -19.61
C LEU A 45 19.22 -17.59 -20.34
N GLY A 46 20.06 -17.80 -21.34
CA GLY A 46 20.02 -18.92 -22.29
C GLY A 46 20.17 -20.35 -21.74
N LYS A 47 19.75 -20.66 -20.50
CA LYS A 47 19.63 -22.03 -19.95
C LYS A 47 18.88 -22.16 -18.61
N SER A 48 18.47 -21.09 -17.92
CA SER A 48 18.09 -21.19 -16.49
C SER A 48 16.59 -21.08 -16.17
N ALA A 49 15.76 -20.64 -17.10
CA ALA A 49 14.30 -20.64 -16.95
C ALA A 49 13.65 -20.99 -18.29
N ARG A 50 13.64 -22.28 -18.68
CA ARG A 50 13.09 -22.69 -19.97
C ARG A 50 11.58 -22.89 -19.83
N LEU A 51 10.80 -21.93 -20.33
CA LEU A 51 9.43 -22.24 -20.73
C LEU A 51 9.50 -23.19 -21.92
N ILE A 52 8.82 -24.32 -21.81
CA ILE A 52 8.78 -25.37 -22.82
C ILE A 52 7.55 -25.14 -23.70
N TYR A 53 7.79 -24.85 -24.98
CA TYR A 53 6.73 -24.57 -25.97
C TYR A 53 6.40 -25.77 -26.86
N GLY A 54 7.18 -26.86 -26.78
CA GLY A 54 7.01 -28.05 -27.61
C GLY A 54 7.95 -29.18 -27.21
N GLU A 55 7.78 -30.33 -27.85
CA GLU A 55 8.63 -31.49 -27.60
C GLU A 55 9.91 -31.42 -28.46
N LEU A 56 11.00 -31.95 -27.92
CA LEU A 56 12.29 -32.01 -28.60
C LEU A 56 12.44 -33.46 -29.03
N VAL A 57 12.71 -33.67 -30.31
CA VAL A 57 12.87 -34.99 -30.90
C VAL A 57 14.26 -35.03 -31.52
N GLU A 58 15.09 -35.96 -31.07
CA GLU A 58 16.42 -36.25 -31.62
C GLU A 58 16.38 -37.66 -32.18
N ASP A 59 16.72 -37.82 -33.46
CA ASP A 59 16.71 -39.10 -34.19
C ASP A 59 15.39 -39.90 -34.09
N GLY A 60 14.26 -39.18 -34.09
CA GLY A 60 12.92 -39.78 -34.00
C GLY A 60 12.50 -40.20 -32.59
N LEU A 61 13.33 -39.98 -31.57
CA LEU A 61 13.03 -40.24 -30.16
C LEU A 61 12.78 -38.93 -29.40
N LYS A 62 11.77 -38.91 -28.54
CA LYS A 62 11.51 -37.76 -27.66
C LYS A 62 12.62 -37.64 -26.62
N VAL A 63 13.17 -36.44 -26.47
CA VAL A 63 14.13 -36.13 -25.40
C VAL A 63 13.35 -35.87 -24.11
N GLU A 64 13.44 -36.80 -23.16
CA GLU A 64 12.64 -36.78 -21.92
C GLU A 64 13.04 -35.64 -20.95
N ASN A 65 14.23 -35.07 -21.10
CA ASN A 65 14.83 -34.20 -20.08
C ASN A 65 14.89 -32.73 -20.50
N GLN A 66 13.78 -32.20 -21.03
CA GLN A 66 13.62 -30.76 -21.14
C GLN A 66 13.45 -30.18 -19.72
N ASN A 67 14.55 -29.77 -19.09
CA ASN A 67 14.49 -29.07 -17.81
C ASN A 67 13.76 -27.72 -17.99
N GLY A 68 12.50 -27.63 -17.56
CA GLY A 68 11.67 -26.44 -17.74
C GLY A 68 10.21 -26.61 -17.32
N ILE A 69 9.44 -25.51 -17.35
CA ILE A 69 7.99 -25.50 -17.08
C ILE A 69 7.26 -25.44 -18.43
N ARG A 70 6.25 -26.28 -18.66
CA ARG A 70 5.44 -26.21 -19.89
C ARG A 70 4.72 -24.87 -19.98
N PHE A 71 4.76 -24.23 -21.14
CA PHE A 71 4.14 -22.92 -21.34
C PHE A 71 2.64 -22.95 -21.03
N GLU A 72 1.93 -24.00 -21.41
CA GLU A 72 0.50 -24.15 -21.13
C GLU A 72 0.22 -24.20 -19.61
N GLU A 73 1.04 -24.93 -18.84
CA GLU A 73 0.92 -24.99 -17.38
C GLU A 73 1.29 -23.65 -16.72
N TYR A 74 2.35 -22.99 -17.21
CA TYR A 74 2.72 -21.64 -16.79
C TYR A 74 1.57 -20.65 -17.03
N LYS A 75 1.01 -20.66 -18.25
CA LYS A 75 -0.04 -19.76 -18.70
C LYS A 75 -1.29 -19.92 -17.85
N ASP A 76 -1.73 -21.16 -17.62
CA ASP A 76 -2.94 -21.43 -16.81
C ASP A 76 -2.78 -20.93 -15.37
N ARG A 77 -1.62 -21.18 -14.73
CA ARG A 77 -1.33 -20.71 -13.37
C ARG A 77 -1.18 -19.20 -13.29
N TYR A 78 -0.57 -18.58 -14.30
CA TYR A 78 -0.45 -17.13 -14.38
C TYR A 78 -1.81 -16.46 -14.58
N PHE A 79 -2.68 -17.02 -15.43
CA PHE A 79 -4.04 -16.52 -15.64
C PHE A 79 -4.92 -16.65 -14.40
N ALA A 80 -4.82 -17.77 -13.68
CA ALA A 80 -5.45 -17.91 -12.37
C ALA A 80 -5.01 -16.81 -11.39
N LEU A 81 -3.70 -16.59 -11.27
CA LEU A 81 -3.15 -15.56 -10.39
C LEU A 81 -3.64 -14.14 -10.76
N LEU A 82 -3.73 -13.84 -12.05
CA LEU A 82 -4.29 -12.57 -12.54
C LEU A 82 -5.79 -12.44 -12.22
N ASN A 83 -6.56 -13.52 -12.32
CA ASN A 83 -7.96 -13.52 -11.92
C ASN A 83 -8.11 -13.25 -10.42
N TYR A 84 -7.29 -13.91 -9.58
CA TYR A 84 -7.28 -13.69 -8.13
C TYR A 84 -6.93 -12.24 -7.78
N SER A 85 -5.94 -11.67 -8.49
CA SER A 85 -5.59 -10.26 -8.38
C SER A 85 -6.77 -9.35 -8.74
N ASN A 86 -7.41 -9.56 -9.89
CA ASN A 86 -8.54 -8.72 -10.32
C ASN A 86 -9.72 -8.81 -9.34
N GLU A 87 -10.03 -10.01 -8.88
CA GLU A 87 -11.10 -10.25 -7.93
C GLU A 87 -10.85 -9.54 -6.61
N ILE A 88 -9.70 -9.77 -5.96
CA ILE A 88 -9.42 -9.17 -4.65
C ILE A 88 -9.39 -7.64 -4.71
N HIS A 89 -8.89 -7.06 -5.80
CA HIS A 89 -8.96 -5.62 -6.02
C HIS A 89 -10.41 -5.13 -6.18
N THR A 90 -11.25 -5.88 -6.88
CA THR A 90 -12.65 -5.52 -7.12
C THR A 90 -13.45 -5.58 -5.83
N GLU A 91 -13.31 -6.63 -5.04
CA GLU A 91 -14.05 -6.78 -3.79
C GLU A 91 -13.60 -5.77 -2.72
N ILE A 92 -12.28 -5.48 -2.62
CA ILE A 92 -11.79 -4.38 -1.76
C ILE A 92 -12.31 -3.03 -2.25
N ALA A 93 -12.32 -2.77 -3.57
CA ALA A 93 -12.82 -1.51 -4.10
C ALA A 93 -14.32 -1.34 -3.85
N ARG A 94 -15.12 -2.41 -3.99
CA ARG A 94 -16.55 -2.43 -3.66
C ARG A 94 -16.76 -2.16 -2.17
N PHE A 95 -16.01 -2.84 -1.30
CA PHE A 95 -16.05 -2.61 0.14
C PHE A 95 -15.73 -1.16 0.49
N ASN A 96 -14.66 -0.59 -0.07
CA ASN A 96 -14.27 0.80 0.17
C ASN A 96 -15.33 1.80 -0.28
N ALA A 97 -16.00 1.54 -1.41
CA ALA A 97 -17.07 2.39 -1.93
C ALA A 97 -18.34 2.30 -1.07
N ALA A 98 -18.70 1.10 -0.60
CA ALA A 98 -19.88 0.89 0.24
C ALA A 98 -19.74 1.53 1.63
N ASN A 99 -18.51 1.67 2.13
CA ASN A 99 -18.22 2.19 3.47
C ASN A 99 -17.61 3.60 3.44
N ASP A 100 -17.63 4.29 2.30
CA ASP A 100 -17.07 5.64 2.14
C ASP A 100 -15.63 5.80 2.67
N ILE A 101 -14.82 4.74 2.62
CA ILE A 101 -13.44 4.74 3.15
C ILE A 101 -12.60 5.81 2.44
N GLY A 102 -12.86 6.05 1.16
CA GLY A 102 -12.20 7.14 0.42
C GLY A 102 -12.49 8.54 0.99
N PHE A 103 -13.68 8.77 1.55
CA PHE A 103 -14.00 10.02 2.24
C PHE A 103 -13.25 10.12 3.57
N LEU A 104 -13.27 9.06 4.38
CA LEU A 104 -12.55 9.00 5.67
C LEU A 104 -11.05 9.27 5.50
N VAL A 105 -10.41 8.64 4.51
CA VAL A 105 -8.99 8.86 4.20
C VAL A 105 -8.69 10.32 3.82
N ARG A 106 -9.56 10.96 3.03
CA ARG A 106 -9.41 12.39 2.68
C ARG A 106 -9.61 13.30 3.88
N GLN A 107 -10.64 13.04 4.69
CA GLN A 107 -10.90 13.81 5.91
C GLN A 107 -9.71 13.73 6.87
N ARG A 108 -9.17 12.52 7.06
CA ARG A 108 -7.94 12.30 7.84
C ARG A 108 -6.76 13.11 7.31
N SER A 109 -6.54 13.10 5.99
CA SER A 109 -5.47 13.89 5.36
C SER A 109 -5.63 15.39 5.63
N ASN A 110 -6.84 15.91 5.47
CA ASN A 110 -7.12 17.33 5.74
C ASN A 110 -6.87 17.70 7.21
N LEU A 111 -7.22 16.81 8.16
CA LEU A 111 -6.95 17.05 9.57
C LEU A 111 -5.44 17.03 9.88
N LEU A 112 -4.65 16.18 9.22
CA LEU A 112 -3.19 16.20 9.35
C LEU A 112 -2.61 17.54 8.88
N ASP A 113 -3.09 18.08 7.76
CA ASP A 113 -2.64 19.38 7.26
C ASP A 113 -3.00 20.52 8.24
N VAL A 114 -4.20 20.46 8.84
CA VAL A 114 -4.63 21.42 9.88
C VAL A 114 -3.77 21.28 11.15
N GLU A 115 -3.47 20.06 11.60
CA GLU A 115 -2.60 19.83 12.76
C GLU A 115 -1.21 20.45 12.53
N VAL A 116 -0.64 20.28 11.34
CA VAL A 116 0.65 20.88 10.96
C VAL A 116 0.58 22.40 11.04
N LEU A 117 -0.46 23.01 10.47
CA LEU A 117 -0.66 24.46 10.50
C LEU A 117 -0.76 25.00 11.94
N LEU A 118 -1.55 24.34 12.80
CA LEU A 118 -1.75 24.75 14.19
C LEU A 118 -0.47 24.61 15.02
N ASN A 119 0.30 23.53 14.82
CA ASN A 119 1.58 23.35 15.50
C ASN A 119 2.62 24.41 15.08
N GLN A 120 2.62 24.83 13.81
CA GLN A 120 3.44 25.94 13.36
C GLN A 120 3.00 27.26 14.02
N ALA A 121 1.70 27.56 14.02
CA ALA A 121 1.16 28.75 14.67
C ALA A 121 1.49 28.81 16.16
N ALA A 122 1.41 27.67 16.87
CA ALA A 122 1.81 27.56 18.26
C ALA A 122 3.30 27.88 18.47
N THR A 123 4.17 27.45 17.54
CA THR A 123 5.61 27.71 17.62
C THR A 123 5.92 29.19 17.44
N GLU A 124 5.31 29.84 16.45
CA GLU A 124 5.52 31.26 16.14
C GLU A 124 4.85 32.20 17.15
N SER A 125 3.81 31.73 17.84
CA SER A 125 3.05 32.53 18.81
C SER A 125 3.60 32.47 20.24
N LYS A 126 4.84 32.00 20.43
CA LYS A 126 5.46 32.02 21.76
C LYS A 126 5.89 33.43 22.12
N ALA A 127 5.25 34.00 23.14
CA ALA A 127 5.65 35.27 23.70
C ALA A 127 7.11 35.19 24.18
N TYR A 128 7.87 36.26 23.95
CA TYR A 128 9.25 36.33 24.42
C TYR A 128 9.66 37.77 24.74
N GLU A 129 10.71 37.85 25.54
CA GLU A 129 11.45 39.07 25.81
C GLU A 129 12.94 38.80 25.56
N ARG A 130 13.60 39.71 24.85
CA ARG A 130 15.03 39.61 24.52
C ARG A 130 15.70 40.94 24.78
N GLU A 131 16.84 40.89 25.45
CA GLU A 131 17.71 42.04 25.66
C GLU A 131 18.96 41.88 24.79
N ARG A 132 19.35 42.96 24.10
CA ARG A 132 20.63 43.01 23.39
C ARG A 132 21.32 44.33 23.66
N SER A 133 22.64 44.31 23.77
CA SER A 133 23.42 45.54 23.79
C SER A 133 23.95 45.86 22.40
N SER A 134 23.75 47.08 21.92
CA SER A 134 24.28 47.57 20.65
C SER A 134 25.09 48.85 20.88
N TYR A 135 26.16 49.03 20.12
CA TYR A 135 26.94 50.27 20.18
C TYR A 135 26.38 51.24 19.14
N VAL A 136 25.93 52.40 19.60
CA VAL A 136 25.43 53.48 18.75
C VAL A 136 26.47 54.59 18.74
N GLU A 137 26.97 54.93 17.55
CA GLU A 137 28.00 55.94 17.36
C GLU A 137 27.55 57.29 17.97
N GLY A 138 28.41 57.92 18.78
CA GLY A 138 28.10 59.15 19.50
C GLY A 138 27.28 59.01 20.79
N VAL A 139 26.74 57.81 21.11
CA VAL A 139 25.92 57.56 22.32
C VAL A 139 26.56 56.51 23.25
N GLY A 140 27.34 55.57 22.71
CA GLY A 140 27.97 54.49 23.48
C GLY A 140 27.17 53.18 23.45
N ARG A 141 27.37 52.32 24.46
CA ARG A 141 26.64 51.04 24.58
C ARG A 141 25.21 51.28 25.05
N VAL A 142 24.24 50.89 24.23
CA VAL A 142 22.80 51.01 24.52
C VAL A 142 22.20 49.61 24.68
N GLU A 143 21.41 49.42 25.74
CA GLU A 143 20.61 48.22 25.93
C GLU A 143 19.24 48.37 25.25
N ILE A 144 18.90 47.41 24.40
CA ILE A 144 17.65 47.37 23.66
C ILE A 144 16.88 46.15 24.13
N LYS A 145 15.76 46.39 24.81
CA LYS A 145 14.78 45.38 25.20
C LYS A 145 13.71 45.27 24.12
N THR A 146 13.55 44.07 23.56
CA THR A 146 12.54 43.74 22.56
C THR A 146 11.55 42.74 23.16
N THR A 147 10.27 43.06 23.10
CA THR A 147 9.19 42.18 23.55
C THR A 147 8.35 41.76 22.35
N PHE A 148 7.91 40.52 22.36
CA PHE A 148 6.93 39.99 21.42
C PHE A 148 5.75 39.44 22.21
N ALA A 149 4.58 40.02 21.96
CA ALA A 149 3.30 39.56 22.50
C ALA A 149 2.42 39.15 21.30
N PRO A 150 2.03 37.86 21.19
CA PRO A 150 1.21 37.40 20.09
C PRO A 150 -0.24 37.91 20.24
N PHE A 151 -0.97 38.02 19.12
CA PHE A 151 -2.41 38.32 19.15
C PHE A 151 -3.23 37.20 19.81
N VAL A 152 -2.78 35.96 19.63
CA VAL A 152 -3.38 34.75 20.20
C VAL A 152 -2.26 33.96 20.89
N PRO A 153 -2.39 33.60 22.17
CA PRO A 153 -1.38 32.80 22.87
C PRO A 153 -1.17 31.42 22.22
N ASP A 154 0.07 30.93 22.23
CA ASP A 154 0.43 29.59 21.73
C ASP A 154 -0.43 28.47 22.32
N SER A 155 -0.77 28.56 23.61
CA SER A 155 -1.64 27.60 24.30
C SER A 155 -2.99 27.36 23.62
N HIS A 156 -3.56 28.35 22.93
CA HIS A 156 -4.80 28.20 22.17
C HIS A 156 -4.61 27.27 20.97
N TYR A 157 -3.59 27.53 20.15
CA TYR A 157 -3.26 26.68 19.00
C TYR A 157 -2.85 25.26 19.40
N VAL A 158 -2.16 25.12 20.54
CA VAL A 158 -1.84 23.79 21.11
C VAL A 158 -3.11 23.02 21.49
N ALA A 159 -4.10 23.69 22.08
CA ALA A 159 -5.37 23.06 22.45
C ALA A 159 -6.17 22.63 21.22
N GLU A 160 -6.25 23.48 20.18
CA GLU A 160 -6.90 23.12 18.93
C GLU A 160 -6.19 21.97 18.21
N ALA A 161 -4.85 21.99 18.15
CA ALA A 161 -4.08 20.90 17.54
C ALA A 161 -4.33 19.56 18.24
N ARG A 162 -4.52 19.56 19.57
CA ARG A 162 -4.91 18.36 20.32
C ARG A 162 -6.29 17.86 19.92
N ALA A 163 -7.28 18.74 19.83
CA ALA A 163 -8.63 18.36 19.40
C ALA A 163 -8.64 17.78 17.97
N VAL A 164 -7.85 18.35 17.06
CA VAL A 164 -7.65 17.83 15.71
C VAL A 164 -7.04 16.43 15.75
N ARG A 165 -6.03 16.19 16.60
CA ARG A 165 -5.41 14.87 16.78
C ARG A 165 -6.39 13.82 17.29
N ASP A 166 -7.29 14.19 18.19
CA ASP A 166 -8.35 13.30 18.65
C ASP A 166 -9.28 12.92 17.49
N GLY A 167 -9.67 13.88 16.65
CA GLY A 167 -10.44 13.60 15.43
C GLY A 167 -9.73 12.69 14.42
N ILE A 168 -8.40 12.83 14.24
CA ILE A 168 -7.60 11.91 13.42
C ILE A 168 -7.67 10.49 13.99
N ARG A 169 -7.54 10.36 15.31
CA ARG A 169 -7.58 9.07 16.00
C ARG A 169 -8.94 8.39 15.86
N ASP A 170 -10.02 9.16 15.92
CA ASP A 170 -11.37 8.63 15.73
C ASP A 170 -11.57 8.07 14.32
N ILE A 171 -11.07 8.78 13.30
CA ILE A 171 -11.10 8.28 11.91
C ILE A 171 -10.25 7.01 11.76
N ASP A 172 -9.05 6.99 12.34
CA ASP A 172 -8.17 5.81 12.31
C ASP A 172 -8.82 4.59 12.96
N ASN A 173 -9.49 4.78 14.10
CA ASN A 173 -10.24 3.73 14.78
C ASN A 173 -11.41 3.23 13.92
N GLU A 174 -12.13 4.13 13.26
CA GLU A 174 -13.25 3.76 12.40
C GLU A 174 -12.80 2.98 11.16
N ILE A 175 -11.71 3.39 10.51
CA ILE A 175 -11.11 2.64 9.40
C ILE A 175 -10.65 1.26 9.90
N ALA A 176 -10.01 1.19 11.06
CA ALA A 176 -9.57 -0.08 11.64
C ALA A 176 -10.75 -1.02 11.96
N ARG A 177 -11.86 -0.47 12.47
CA ARG A 177 -13.10 -1.20 12.73
C ARG A 177 -13.69 -1.75 11.44
N LEU A 178 -13.84 -0.90 10.42
CA LEU A 178 -14.32 -1.31 9.09
C LEU A 178 -13.43 -2.37 8.46
N ASN A 179 -12.10 -2.25 8.58
CA ASN A 179 -11.19 -3.27 8.06
C ASN A 179 -11.26 -4.62 8.79
N GLY A 180 -11.94 -4.68 9.95
CA GLY A 180 -12.31 -5.92 10.64
C GLY A 180 -13.51 -6.65 10.03
N ASP A 181 -14.28 -5.98 9.17
CA ASP A 181 -15.39 -6.60 8.45
C ASP A 181 -14.88 -7.58 7.39
N SER A 182 -15.79 -8.43 6.89
CA SER A 182 -15.43 -9.54 5.99
C SER A 182 -15.84 -9.29 4.53
N ILE A 183 -15.04 -9.81 3.62
CA ILE A 183 -15.36 -9.94 2.20
C ILE A 183 -15.27 -11.41 1.78
N SER A 184 -15.95 -11.76 0.68
CA SER A 184 -15.91 -13.10 0.10
C SER A 184 -15.13 -13.11 -1.20
N LEU A 185 -14.33 -14.15 -1.39
CA LEU A 185 -13.51 -14.41 -2.57
C LEU A 185 -13.82 -15.80 -3.12
N THR A 186 -13.63 -15.99 -4.42
CA THR A 186 -13.89 -17.24 -5.15
C THR A 186 -12.66 -18.16 -5.26
N PHE A 187 -11.60 -17.82 -4.53
CA PHE A 187 -10.38 -18.58 -4.37
C PHE A 187 -9.98 -18.63 -2.90
N SER A 188 -9.13 -19.58 -2.54
CA SER A 188 -8.64 -19.78 -1.18
C SER A 188 -7.16 -19.43 -1.01
N PHE A 189 -6.66 -19.41 0.22
CA PHE A 189 -5.22 -19.32 0.49
C PHE A 189 -4.45 -20.49 -0.14
N SER A 190 -4.99 -21.71 -0.11
CA SER A 190 -4.31 -22.87 -0.71
C SER A 190 -4.13 -22.72 -2.21
N ASP A 191 -5.08 -22.07 -2.90
CA ASP A 191 -4.96 -21.80 -4.33
C ASP A 191 -3.77 -20.87 -4.65
N VAL A 192 -3.46 -19.92 -3.75
CA VAL A 192 -2.32 -19.00 -3.86
C VAL A 192 -1.02 -19.72 -3.49
N ASP A 193 -1.03 -20.50 -2.41
CA ASP A 193 0.12 -21.30 -1.97
C ASP A 193 0.53 -22.34 -3.02
N ASP A 194 -0.43 -22.96 -3.70
CA ASP A 194 -0.19 -23.91 -4.79
C ASP A 194 0.54 -23.25 -5.97
N ILE A 195 0.14 -22.02 -6.34
CA ILE A 195 0.80 -21.25 -7.40
C ILE A 195 2.22 -20.87 -6.99
N LYS A 196 2.39 -20.44 -5.73
CA LYS A 196 3.69 -20.09 -5.17
C LYS A 196 4.64 -21.29 -5.15
N ALA A 197 4.17 -22.44 -4.67
CA ALA A 197 4.92 -23.70 -4.66
C ALA A 197 5.29 -24.16 -6.09
N PHE A 198 4.37 -24.03 -7.05
CA PHE A 198 4.62 -24.37 -8.45
C PHE A 198 5.76 -23.55 -9.04
N PHE A 199 5.77 -22.23 -8.80
CA PHE A 199 6.83 -21.34 -9.29
C PHE A 199 8.09 -21.32 -8.40
N ARG A 200 8.07 -22.01 -7.25
CA ARG A 200 9.14 -22.02 -6.24
C ARG A 200 9.50 -20.61 -5.75
N LEU A 201 8.47 -19.77 -5.55
CA LEU A 201 8.57 -18.37 -5.10
C LEU A 201 8.29 -18.21 -3.61
#